data_AF-A0A2X7EP35-F1
#
_entry.id   AF-A0A2X7EP35-F1
#
_cell.length_a   1.000
_cell.length_b   1.000
_cell.length_c   1.000
_cell.angle_alpha   90.00
_cell.angle_beta   90.00
_cell.angle_gamma   90.00
#
_symmetry.space_group_name_H-M   'P 1'
#
loop_
_entity.id
_entity.type
_entity.pdbx_description
1 polymer ?
#
loop_
_entity_poly.entity_id
_entity_poly.type
_entity_poly.pdbx_seq_one_letter_code
_entity_poly.pdbx_strand_id
1 'polypeptide(L)' 'MCDIYNDTVDRAYSALAYSENMLEILRLWLETLGDNERDKRNSNIATALITLLEPVIMELQEIDHLHDRYKEQHTGK' A
#
# COMPACT_ATOMS: atom_id res chain seq x y z
N MET A 1 -26.02 -6.32 7.82
CA MET A 1 -25.38 -6.47 6.49
C MET A 1 -24.65 -5.21 6.06
N CYS A 2 -25.20 -4.00 6.24
CA CYS A 2 -24.50 -2.75 5.93
C CYS A 2 -23.20 -2.55 6.76
N ASP A 3 -23.18 -3.06 7.99
CA ASP A 3 -22.06 -2.94 8.94
C ASP A 3 -20.77 -3.65 8.48
N ILE A 4 -20.85 -4.96 8.19
CA ILE A 4 -19.70 -5.78 7.76
C ILE A 4 -19.09 -5.27 6.45
N TYR A 5 -19.91 -4.77 5.52
CA TYR A 5 -19.44 -4.22 4.25
C TYR A 5 -18.61 -2.95 4.48
N ASN A 6 -19.15 -1.98 5.24
CA ASN A 6 -18.44 -0.74 5.56
C ASN A 6 -17.16 -1.03 6.36
N ASP A 7 -17.21 -1.93 7.35
CA ASP A 7 -16.03 -2.37 8.11
C ASP A 7 -14.94 -2.96 7.21
N THR A 8 -15.34 -3.74 6.20
CA THR A 8 -14.39 -4.36 5.26
C THR A 8 -13.72 -3.30 4.39
N VAL A 9 -14.51 -2.35 3.90
CA VAL A 9 -14.03 -1.22 3.08
C VAL A 9 -13.08 -0.33 3.88
N ASP A 10 -13.45 0.06 5.10
CA ASP A 10 -12.61 0.89 5.98
C ASP A 10 -11.28 0.19 6.32
N ARG A 11 -11.30 -1.13 6.48
CA ARG A 11 -10.07 -1.93 6.66
C ARG A 11 -9.20 -1.95 5.42
N ALA A 12 -9.78 -2.05 4.22
CA ALA A 12 -9.04 -1.99 2.97
C ALA A 12 -8.38 -0.62 2.77
N TYR A 13 -9.09 0.48 3.02
CA TYR A 13 -8.53 1.83 3.02
C TYR A 13 -7.39 2.00 4.02
N SER A 14 -7.58 1.48 5.24
CA SER A 14 -6.52 1.52 6.26
C SER A 14 -5.29 0.74 5.81
N ALA A 15 -5.47 -0.46 5.24
CA ALA A 15 -4.38 -1.28 4.72
C ALA A 15 -3.64 -0.59 3.57
N LEU A 16 -4.35 0.11 2.68
CA LEU A 16 -3.75 0.90 1.61
C LEU A 16 -2.89 2.02 2.20
N ALA A 17 -3.44 2.83 3.10
CA ALA A 17 -2.73 3.94 3.73
C ALA A 17 -1.48 3.46 4.50
N TYR A 18 -1.57 2.34 5.22
CA TYR A 18 -0.40 1.78 5.92
C TYR A 18 0.67 1.27 4.94
N SER A 19 0.26 0.65 3.83
CA SER A 19 1.18 0.17 2.79
C SER A 19 1.89 1.33 2.11
N GLU A 20 1.18 2.41 1.76
CA GLU A 20 1.75 3.61 1.14
C GLU A 20 2.75 4.31 2.08
N ASN A 21 2.40 4.46 3.36
CA ASN A 21 3.31 5.01 4.36
C ASN A 21 4.56 4.15 4.54
N MET A 22 4.42 2.82 4.52
CA MET A 22 5.57 1.91 4.58
C MET A 22 6.48 2.08 3.36
N LEU A 23 5.91 2.19 2.17
CA LEU A 23 6.67 2.44 0.94
C LEU A 23 7.46 3.75 1.03
N GLU A 24 6.84 4.82 1.53
CA GLU A 24 7.50 6.11 1.73
C GLU A 24 8.66 6.00 2.73
N ILE A 25 8.45 5.36 3.88
CA ILE A 25 9.51 5.14 4.89
C ILE A 25 10.67 4.34 4.30
N LEU A 26 10.40 3.30 3.50
CA LEU A 26 11.45 2.50 2.85
C LEU A 26 12.24 3.32 1.82
N ARG A 27 11.57 4.19 1.06
CA ARG A 27 12.23 5.11 0.12
C ARG A 27 13.12 6.13 0.84
N LEU A 28 12.60 6.75 1.91
CA LEU A 28 13.39 7.66 2.74
C LEU A 28 14.59 6.94 3.36
N TRP A 29 14.41 5.70 3.83
CA TRP A 29 15.53 4.91 4.35
C TRP A 29 16.60 4.69 3.28
N LEU A 30 16.22 4.29 2.06
CA LEU A 30 17.14 4.14 0.93
C LEU A 30 17.95 5.41 0.66
N GLU A 31 17.29 6.57 0.68
CA GLU A 31 17.95 7.87 0.44
C GLU A 31 19.01 8.21 1.50
N THR A 32 18.91 7.66 2.71
CA THR A 32 19.87 7.91 3.80
C THR A 32 21.09 6.96 3.82
N LEU A 33 21.07 5.89 3.03
CA LEU A 33 22.12 4.87 3.05
C LEU A 33 23.36 5.31 2.28
N GLY A 34 24.54 5.10 2.88
CA GLY A 34 25.83 5.33 2.23
C GLY A 34 26.29 4.14 1.38
N ASP A 35 27.55 4.16 0.97
CA ASP A 35 28.10 3.19 0.00
C ASP A 35 29.00 2.11 0.64
N ASN A 36 28.97 1.99 1.96
CA ASN A 36 29.71 0.93 2.66
C ASN A 36 28.98 -0.43 2.53
N GLU A 37 29.68 -1.53 2.76
CA GLU A 37 29.12 -2.89 2.57
C GLU A 37 27.86 -3.17 3.39
N ARG A 38 27.77 -2.58 4.60
CA ARG A 38 26.58 -2.70 5.43
C ARG A 38 25.39 -1.97 4.80
N ASP A 39 25.61 -0.75 4.33
CA ASP A 39 24.58 0.07 3.70
C ASP A 39 24.15 -0.49 2.34
N LYS A 40 25.05 -1.08 1.56
CA LYS A 40 24.69 -1.85 0.36
C LYS A 40 23.76 -3.02 0.68
N ARG A 41 24.06 -3.79 1.74
CA ARG A 41 23.19 -4.87 2.19
C ARG A 41 21.81 -4.34 2.61
N ASN A 42 21.77 -3.24 3.37
CA ASN A 42 20.52 -2.61 3.77
C ASN A 42 19.72 -2.10 2.56
N SER A 43 20.39 -1.52 1.57
CA SER A 43 19.79 -1.02 0.33
C SER A 43 19.17 -2.16 -0.48
N ASN A 44 19.87 -3.29 -0.59
CA ASN A 44 19.31 -4.49 -1.24
C ASN A 44 18.05 -5.01 -0.52
N ILE A 45 18.04 -4.99 0.82
CA ILE A 45 16.87 -5.41 1.61
C ILE A 45 15.71 -4.43 1.42
N ALA A 46 15.96 -3.13 1.54
CA ALA A 46 14.93 -2.11 1.36
C ALA A 46 14.33 -2.15 -0.06
N THR A 47 15.17 -2.33 -1.07
CA THR A 47 14.72 -2.52 -2.47
C THR A 47 13.84 -3.76 -2.60
N ALA A 48 14.26 -4.91 -2.03
CA ALA A 48 13.45 -6.13 -2.08
C ALA A 48 12.09 -5.97 -1.36
N LEU A 49 12.06 -5.29 -0.23
CA LEU A 49 10.82 -4.98 0.49
C LEU A 49 9.91 -4.07 -0.33
N ILE A 50 10.46 -3.04 -0.99
CA ILE A 50 9.70 -2.16 -1.90
C ILE A 50 9.10 -2.97 -3.04
N THR A 51 9.89 -3.81 -3.73
CA THR A 51 9.42 -4.64 -4.84
C THR A 51 8.28 -5.59 -4.43
N LEU A 52 8.29 -6.09 -3.20
CA LEU A 52 7.21 -6.93 -2.67
C LEU A 52 5.97 -6.12 -2.26
N LEU A 53 6.15 -4.87 -1.84
CA LEU A 53 5.09 -3.99 -1.36
C LEU A 53 4.32 -3.30 -2.50
N GLU A 54 5.00 -2.93 -3.58
CA GLU A 54 4.41 -2.32 -4.77
C GLU A 54 3.17 -3.07 -5.31
N PRO A 55 3.19 -4.41 -5.52
CA PRO A 55 2.01 -5.13 -5.98
C PRO A 55 0.90 -5.15 -4.91
N VAL A 56 1.21 -5.15 -3.61
CA VAL A 56 0.20 -5.10 -2.55
C VAL A 56 -0.58 -3.78 -2.60
N ILE A 57 0.14 -2.66 -2.79
CA ILE A 57 -0.47 -1.34 -2.95
C ILE A 57 -1.36 -1.33 -4.21
N MET A 58 -0.87 -1.86 -5.33
CA MET A 58 -1.62 -1.90 -6.59
C MET A 58 -2.94 -2.68 -6.44
N GLU A 59 -2.92 -3.85 -5.79
CA GLU A 59 -4.13 -4.65 -5.56
C GLU A 59 -5.12 -3.92 -4.63
N LEU A 60 -4.63 -3.21 -3.60
CA LEU A 60 -5.47 -2.43 -2.70
C LEU A 60 -6.10 -1.21 -3.41
N GLN A 61 -5.37 -0.56 -4.32
CA GLN A 61 -5.89 0.51 -5.16
C GLN A 61 -6.95 0.00 -6.15
N GLU A 62 -6.78 -1.20 -6.71
CA GLU A 62 -7.80 -1.81 -7.56
C GLU A 62 -9.07 -2.15 -6.78
N ILE A 63 -8.94 -2.63 -5.53
CA ILE A 63 -10.08 -2.86 -4.64
C ILE A 63 -10.86 -1.56 -4.39
N ASP A 64 -10.16 -0.45 -4.14
CA ASP A 64 -10.77 0.87 -3.98
C ASP A 64 -11.52 1.30 -5.26
N HIS A 65 -10.89 1.16 -6.42
CA HIS A 65 -11.53 1.47 -7.70
C HIS A 65 -12.79 0.63 -7.97
N LEU A 66 -12.74 -0.67 -7.66
CA LEU A 66 -13.88 -1.57 -7.77
C LEU A 66 -15.00 -1.20 -6.77
N HIS A 67 -14.64 -0.73 -5.56
CA HIS A 67 -15.59 -0.25 -4.58
C HIS A 67 -16.35 1.00 -5.08
N ASP A 68 -15.64 1.98 -5.62
CA ASP A 68 -16.23 3.21 -6.16
C ASP A 68 -17.20 2.90 -7.30
N ARG A 69 -16.77 2.06 -8.26
CA ARG A 69 -17.65 1.60 -9.36
C ARG A 69 -18.90 0.89 -8.87
N TYR A 70 -18.77 0.05 -7.83
CA TYR A 70 -19.92 -0.64 -7.25
C TYR A 70 -20.91 0.36 -6.64
N LYS A 71 -20.42 1.37 -5.91
CA LYS A 71 -21.25 2.44 -5.34
C LYS A 71 -21.98 3.23 -6.42
N GLU A 72 -21.29 3.67 -7.46
CA GLU A 72 -21.90 4.42 -8.58
C GLU A 72 -23.07 3.65 -9.20
N GLN A 73 -22.90 2.34 -9.41
CA GLN A 73 -23.92 1.49 -10.05
C GLN A 73 -25.11 1.12 -9.16
N HIS A 74 -24.94 1.08 -7.83
CA HIS A 74 -25.94 0.53 -6.90
C HIS A 74 -26.57 1.57 -5.97
N THR A 75 -25.94 2.74 -5.81
CA THR A 75 -26.45 3.78 -4.90
C THR A 75 -26.97 5.02 -5.62
N GLY A 76 -26.78 5.13 -6.94
CA GLY A 76 -27.42 6.15 -7.78
C GLY A 76 -27.14 7.60 -7.37
N LYS A 77 -26.06 7.83 -6.62
CA LYS A 77 -25.49 9.14 -6.33
C LYS A 77 -24.21 9.32 -7.11
#